data_AF-A0A922IP33-F1
#
_entry.id   AF-A0A922IP33-F1
#
_cell.length_a   1.000
_cell.length_b   1.000
_cell.length_c   1.000
_cell.angle_alpha   90.00
_cell.angle_beta   90.00
_cell.angle_gamma   90.00
#
_symmetry.space_group_name_H-M   'P 1'
#
loop_
_entity.id
_entity.type
_entity.pdbx_description
1 polymer ?
#
loop_
_entity_poly.entity_id
_entity_poly.type
_entity_poly.pdbx_seq_one_letter_code
_entity_poly.pdbx_strand_id
1 'polypeptide(L)'
;MDCVYFYDHLVIFRKIDYIELKLKKEVQGYDLGSQASENTLNLVSQLLTEALKDRVSLVCPIRVCIKGKKDLHGLGLKYIGQLTHAILTKGPPSNTPAGNEFRQFWGKKSELRRVDGDLCECVVWNGNSNVCMQIVNFILEEKLHLSSNVNVSKPWYHILPNRLDPFISLHRRNRKVNLVAASPLRLIRAMDKLRALLRGLNDKLPLNITGILPLSSAFRDTSVFPPILSFPMANQSHHGIKKSYFQTVKWLLRKACFPVFPLYARTSIPNRNFTIKRT
;
A
#
# COMPACT_ATOMS: atom_id res chain seq x y z
N MET A 1 9.39 27.68 10.90
CA MET A 1 9.60 26.41 10.16
C MET A 1 8.32 25.62 10.32
N ASP A 2 7.57 25.37 9.25
CA ASP A 2 6.28 24.68 9.37
C ASP A 2 6.54 23.24 9.81
N CYS A 3 6.00 22.87 10.97
CA CYS A 3 6.14 21.52 11.54
C CYS A 3 5.73 20.42 10.54
N VAL A 4 4.92 20.76 9.53
CA VAL A 4 4.43 19.86 8.49
C VAL A 4 5.55 19.27 7.62
N TYR A 5 6.66 19.97 7.39
CA TYR A 5 7.74 19.47 6.52
C TYR A 5 8.74 18.55 7.22
N PHE A 6 8.71 18.50 8.56
CA PHE A 6 9.68 17.71 9.33
C PHE A 6 9.28 16.23 9.46
N TYR A 7 7.98 15.92 9.31
CA TYR A 7 7.43 14.58 9.51
C TYR A 7 6.85 14.03 8.21
N ASP A 8 7.02 12.74 7.97
CA ASP A 8 6.48 12.07 6.79
C ASP A 8 4.96 11.94 6.89
N HIS A 9 4.46 11.69 8.10
CA HIS A 9 3.04 11.53 8.38
C HIS A 9 2.61 12.31 9.61
N LEU A 10 1.39 12.84 9.54
CA LEU A 10 0.75 13.56 10.64
C LEU A 10 -0.54 12.86 11.03
N VAL A 11 -0.73 12.65 12.33
CA VAL A 11 -2.00 12.20 12.92
C VAL A 11 -2.62 13.42 13.59
N ILE A 12 -3.65 14.01 12.98
CA ILE A 12 -4.28 15.23 13.49
C ILE A 12 -5.58 14.88 14.20
N PHE A 13 -5.71 15.27 15.46
CA PHE A 13 -6.92 15.06 16.26
C PHE A 13 -7.87 16.25 16.11
N ARG A 14 -9.12 15.98 15.71
CA ARG A 14 -10.16 17.01 15.58
C ARG A 14 -10.80 17.40 16.90
N LYS A 15 -10.80 16.47 17.87
CA LYS A 15 -11.40 16.64 19.20
C LYS A 15 -10.46 16.01 20.23
N ILE A 16 -9.53 16.81 20.77
CA ILE A 16 -8.62 16.32 21.81
C ILE A 16 -9.35 16.03 23.12
N ASP A 17 -10.39 16.82 23.44
CA ASP A 17 -11.25 16.64 24.61
C ASP A 17 -11.84 15.23 24.71
N TYR A 18 -12.13 14.59 23.57
CA TYR A 18 -12.63 13.21 23.54
C TYR A 18 -11.59 12.19 24.02
N ILE A 19 -10.33 12.41 23.65
CA ILE A 19 -9.20 11.55 24.03
C ILE A 19 -8.95 11.72 25.53
N GLU A 20 -8.92 12.96 26.02
CA GLU A 20 -8.71 13.27 27.43
C GLU A 20 -9.79 12.65 28.32
N LEU A 21 -11.08 12.78 27.95
CA LEU A 21 -12.18 12.21 28.72
C LEU A 21 -12.15 10.68 28.79
N LYS A 22 -11.61 10.03 27.76
CA LYS A 22 -11.56 8.57 27.69
C LYS A 22 -10.35 8.01 28.44
N LEU A 23 -9.18 8.67 28.30
CA LEU A 23 -7.97 8.34 29.05
C LEU A 23 -8.15 8.58 30.56
N LYS A 24 -8.87 9.62 30.98
CA LYS A 24 -9.21 9.85 32.40
C LYS A 24 -10.02 8.71 33.02
N LYS A 25 -10.77 7.94 32.21
CA LYS A 25 -11.56 6.79 32.69
C LYS A 25 -10.73 5.52 32.82
N GLU A 26 -9.71 5.34 31.97
CA GLU A 26 -8.78 4.20 32.05
C GLU A 26 -7.69 4.42 33.09
N VAL A 27 -7.20 5.65 33.23
CA VAL A 27 -6.10 6.01 34.13
C VAL A 27 -6.66 6.76 35.33
N GLN A 28 -7.39 6.04 36.20
CA GLN A 28 -7.70 6.54 37.55
C GLN A 28 -6.40 6.57 38.37
N GLY A 29 -5.62 7.65 38.29
CA GLY A 29 -4.43 7.79 39.14
C GLY A 29 -3.39 8.84 38.80
N TYR A 30 -3.52 9.58 37.69
CA TYR A 30 -2.57 10.67 37.38
C TYR A 30 -3.27 12.03 37.43
N ASP A 31 -2.88 12.87 38.39
CA ASP A 31 -3.29 14.26 38.50
C ASP A 31 -2.92 15.02 37.22
N LEU A 32 -3.92 15.26 36.38
CA LEU A 32 -3.81 16.07 35.18
C LEU A 32 -3.96 17.54 35.57
N GLY A 33 -2.83 18.16 35.95
CA GLY A 33 -2.71 19.62 36.09
C GLY A 33 -2.94 20.37 34.77
N SER A 34 -2.63 21.68 34.71
CA SER A 34 -2.97 22.57 33.58
C SER A 34 -2.39 22.18 32.20
N GLN A 35 -1.55 21.13 32.14
CA GLN A 35 -0.97 20.53 30.93
C GLN A 35 -1.61 19.19 30.51
N ALA A 36 -2.90 18.99 30.81
CA ALA A 36 -3.59 17.74 30.53
C ALA A 36 -3.49 17.26 29.06
N SER A 37 -3.55 18.20 28.11
CA SER A 37 -3.43 17.90 26.69
C SER A 37 -2.03 17.44 26.27
N GLU A 38 -0.98 17.97 26.88
CA GLU A 38 0.40 17.57 26.58
C GLU A 38 0.72 16.19 27.17
N ASN A 39 0.29 15.95 28.41
CA ASN A 39 0.51 14.67 29.09
C ASN A 39 -0.21 13.51 28.36
N THR A 40 -1.44 13.74 27.89
CA THR A 40 -2.18 12.75 27.11
C THR A 40 -1.52 12.47 25.77
N LEU A 41 -1.05 13.49 25.06
CA LEU A 41 -0.31 13.31 23.80
C LEU A 41 1.03 12.59 24.02
N ASN A 42 1.73 12.87 25.12
CA ASN A 42 2.96 12.18 25.49
C ASN A 42 2.73 10.69 25.72
N LEU A 43 1.66 10.32 26.45
CA LEU A 43 1.30 8.91 26.65
C LEU A 43 1.01 8.21 25.30
N VAL A 44 0.19 8.83 24.45
CA VAL A 44 -0.12 8.28 23.13
C VAL A 44 1.15 8.19 22.26
N SER A 45 2.07 9.14 22.38
CA SER A 45 3.35 9.11 21.66
C SER A 45 4.24 7.95 22.11
N GLN A 46 4.29 7.65 23.41
CA GLN A 46 5.04 6.52 23.96
C GLN A 46 4.46 5.19 23.46
N LEU A 47 3.14 5.03 23.51
CA LEU A 47 2.46 3.83 23.00
C LEU A 47 2.68 3.62 21.50
N LEU A 48 2.64 4.69 20.72
CA LEU A 48 2.91 4.62 19.28
C LEU A 48 4.36 4.29 18.98
N THR A 49 5.30 4.81 19.78
CA THR A 49 6.72 4.49 19.68
C THR A 49 6.95 3.01 19.98
N GLU A 50 6.33 2.49 21.03
CA GLU A 50 6.42 1.08 21.42
C GLU A 50 5.81 0.14 20.37
N ALA A 51 4.74 0.55 19.70
CA ALA A 51 4.06 -0.29 18.71
C ALA A 51 4.71 -0.25 17.32
N LEU A 52 5.21 0.92 16.90
CA LEU A 52 5.82 1.09 15.59
C LEU A 52 7.29 0.65 15.57
N LYS A 53 7.99 0.68 16.72
CA LYS A 53 9.39 0.23 16.90
C LYS A 53 10.28 0.64 15.73
N ASP A 54 10.83 -0.35 15.02
CA ASP A 54 11.79 -0.20 13.93
C ASP A 54 11.24 0.54 12.69
N ARG A 55 9.92 0.79 12.62
CA ARG A 55 9.29 1.49 11.50
C ARG A 55 9.38 3.01 11.63
N VAL A 56 9.73 3.53 12.80
CA VAL A 56 9.68 4.96 13.12
C VAL A 56 10.97 5.42 13.78
N SER A 57 11.52 6.54 13.32
CA SER A 57 12.62 7.24 13.99
C SER A 57 12.14 8.04 15.18
N LEU A 58 10.99 8.70 15.04
CA LEU A 58 10.55 9.73 15.95
C LEU A 58 9.03 9.89 15.89
N VAL A 59 8.41 9.84 17.07
CA VAL A 59 7.01 10.21 17.31
C VAL A 59 7.03 11.42 18.24
N CYS A 60 6.44 12.53 17.82
CA CYS A 60 6.35 13.71 18.68
C CYS A 60 4.96 14.35 18.65
N PRO A 61 4.48 14.89 19.78
CA PRO A 61 3.35 15.80 19.80
C PRO A 61 3.61 17.06 18.96
N ILE A 62 2.60 17.48 18.21
CA ILE A 62 2.63 18.68 17.37
C ILE A 62 1.36 19.48 17.59
N ARG A 63 1.51 20.81 17.55
CA ARG A 63 0.41 21.76 17.39
C ARG A 63 0.44 22.35 15.99
N VAL A 64 -0.69 22.28 15.29
CA VAL A 64 -0.88 22.81 13.95
C VAL A 64 -1.75 24.06 14.06
N CYS A 65 -1.13 25.22 13.89
CA CYS A 65 -1.82 26.51 13.90
C CYS A 65 -2.55 26.73 12.58
N ILE A 66 -3.85 26.99 12.64
CA ILE A 66 -4.66 27.29 11.45
C ILE A 66 -5.15 28.73 11.54
N LYS A 67 -4.79 29.55 10.54
CA LYS A 67 -5.21 30.96 10.47
C LYS A 67 -6.73 31.07 10.60
N GLY A 68 -7.20 31.77 11.63
CA GLY A 68 -8.62 32.02 11.89
C GLY A 68 -9.41 30.85 12.49
N LYS A 69 -8.75 29.78 12.98
CA LYS A 69 -9.39 28.68 13.71
C LYS A 69 -8.59 28.31 14.96
N LYS A 70 -9.20 27.52 15.85
CA LYS A 70 -8.49 26.93 17.00
C LYS A 70 -7.37 26.02 16.50
N ASP A 71 -6.25 26.06 17.21
CA ASP A 71 -5.10 25.19 16.95
C ASP A 71 -5.51 23.73 17.08
N LEU A 72 -5.00 22.89 16.17
CA LEU A 72 -5.25 21.46 16.19
C LEU A 72 -4.05 20.75 16.80
N HIS A 73 -4.33 19.80 17.69
CA HIS A 73 -3.31 18.94 18.28
C HIS A 73 -3.15 17.68 17.43
N GLY A 74 -1.94 17.16 17.39
CA GLY A 74 -1.63 15.94 16.64
C GLY A 74 -0.31 15.33 17.04
N LEU A 75 0.07 14.29 16.31
CA LEU A 75 1.36 13.62 16.42
C LEU A 75 2.02 13.61 15.04
N GLY A 76 3.31 13.92 14.99
CA GLY A 76 4.12 13.68 13.81
C GLY A 76 4.88 12.39 13.92
N LEU A 77 4.93 11.68 12.81
CA LEU A 77 5.63 10.41 12.67
C LEU A 77 6.69 10.58 11.59
N LYS A 78 7.94 10.29 11.94
CA LYS A 78 9.06 10.20 11.01
C LYS A 78 9.41 8.74 10.80
N TYR A 79 9.16 8.21 9.61
CA TYR A 79 9.33 6.79 9.31
C TYR A 79 10.79 6.46 9.01
N ILE A 80 11.22 5.27 9.44
CA ILE A 80 12.52 4.68 9.05
C ILE A 80 12.21 3.58 8.04
N GLY A 81 12.85 3.68 6.88
CA GLY A 81 12.55 2.91 5.68
C GLY A 81 12.69 1.39 5.79
N GLN A 82 12.48 0.73 4.65
CA GLN A 82 12.43 -0.72 4.39
C GLN A 82 11.38 -1.52 5.19
N LEU A 83 11.26 -1.31 6.50
CA LEU A 83 10.31 -2.04 7.36
C LEU A 83 8.93 -1.40 7.45
N THR A 84 8.74 -0.17 6.96
CA THR A 84 7.43 0.52 6.94
C THR A 84 6.33 -0.31 6.28
N HIS A 85 6.66 -1.00 5.18
CA HIS A 85 5.73 -1.84 4.43
C HIS A 85 5.78 -3.32 4.81
N ALA A 86 6.63 -3.72 5.77
CA ALA A 86 6.75 -5.10 6.19
C ALA A 86 5.41 -5.60 6.76
N ILE A 87 4.88 -6.68 6.19
CA ILE A 87 3.60 -7.27 6.59
C ILE A 87 3.69 -7.90 7.98
N LEU A 88 4.87 -8.40 8.34
CA LEU A 88 5.13 -9.03 9.62
C LEU A 88 5.82 -8.04 10.56
N THR A 89 5.27 -7.86 11.76
CA THR A 89 6.01 -7.26 12.89
C THR A 89 6.58 -8.42 13.71
N LYS A 90 7.91 -8.58 13.68
CA LYS A 90 8.63 -9.59 14.47
C LYS A 90 8.69 -9.13 15.92
N GLY A 91 8.28 -9.99 16.84
CA GLY A 91 8.44 -9.82 18.27
C GLY A 91 9.56 -10.71 18.83
N PRO A 92 9.74 -10.70 20.16
CA PRO A 92 10.71 -11.54 20.85
C PRO A 92 10.38 -13.05 20.76
N PRO A 93 11.36 -13.93 21.07
CA PRO A 93 11.15 -15.37 21.10
C PRO A 93 10.07 -15.77 22.12
N SER A 94 9.32 -16.83 21.78
CA SER A 94 8.29 -17.41 22.64
C SER A 94 8.88 -17.88 23.97
N ASN A 95 8.05 -17.92 25.02
CA ASN A 95 8.40 -18.35 26.38
C ASN A 95 9.45 -17.46 27.10
N THR A 96 9.74 -16.27 26.57
CA THR A 96 10.50 -15.25 27.29
C THR A 96 9.57 -14.26 28.00
N PRO A 97 10.02 -13.60 29.08
CA PRO A 97 9.23 -12.54 29.72
C PRO A 97 8.83 -11.44 28.72
N ALA A 98 9.77 -11.06 27.84
CA ALA A 98 9.51 -10.11 26.76
C ALA A 98 8.44 -10.61 25.76
N GLY A 99 8.36 -11.92 25.50
CA GLY A 99 7.28 -12.54 24.72
C GLY A 99 5.91 -12.39 25.38
N ASN A 100 5.85 -12.59 26.69
CA ASN A 100 4.60 -12.41 27.45
C ASN A 100 4.16 -10.95 27.45
N GLU A 101 5.08 -10.01 27.64
CA GLU A 101 4.80 -8.56 27.52
C GLU A 101 4.31 -8.19 26.13
N PHE A 102 4.97 -8.68 25.08
CA PHE A 102 4.53 -8.46 23.70
C PHE A 102 3.12 -9.00 23.46
N ARG A 103 2.81 -10.20 23.98
CA ARG A 103 1.48 -10.80 23.87
C ARG A 103 0.43 -10.03 24.66
N GLN A 104 0.75 -9.51 25.84
CA GLN A 104 -0.14 -8.62 26.60
C GLN A 104 -0.36 -7.30 25.86
N PHE A 105 0.70 -6.76 25.25
CA PHE A 105 0.65 -5.55 24.45
C PHE A 105 -0.18 -5.74 23.17
N TRP A 106 -0.12 -6.85 22.44
CA TRP A 106 -0.94 -7.00 21.22
C TRP A 106 -2.27 -7.73 21.44
N GLY A 107 -2.43 -8.38 22.58
CA GLY A 107 -3.62 -9.14 22.94
C GLY A 107 -3.96 -10.19 21.88
N LYS A 108 -5.17 -10.09 21.32
CA LYS A 108 -5.68 -11.04 20.30
C LYS A 108 -4.95 -10.95 18.94
N LYS A 109 -4.17 -9.90 18.70
CA LYS A 109 -3.39 -9.74 17.45
C LYS A 109 -2.04 -10.46 17.48
N SER A 110 -1.56 -10.86 18.66
CA SER A 110 -0.31 -11.64 18.78
C SER A 110 -0.57 -13.07 18.32
N GLU A 111 0.26 -13.55 17.40
CA GLU A 111 0.30 -14.93 16.96
C GLU A 111 1.73 -15.48 17.03
N LEU A 112 1.87 -16.77 17.33
CA LEU A 112 3.15 -17.45 17.29
C LEU A 112 3.50 -17.82 15.84
N ARG A 113 4.69 -17.44 15.39
CA ARG A 113 5.18 -17.78 14.05
C ARG A 113 6.65 -18.18 14.11
N ARG A 114 7.02 -19.15 13.27
CA ARG A 114 8.42 -19.46 13.03
C ARG A 114 9.02 -18.42 12.08
N VAL A 115 9.96 -17.64 12.58
CA VAL A 115 10.68 -16.60 11.83
C VAL A 115 12.16 -16.96 11.89
N ASP A 116 12.79 -17.16 10.73
CA ASP A 116 14.21 -17.55 10.61
C ASP A 116 14.57 -18.88 11.32
N GLY A 117 13.58 -19.73 11.60
CA GLY A 117 13.76 -21.00 12.32
C GLY A 117 13.30 -20.95 13.78
N ASP A 118 13.26 -19.77 14.38
CA ASP A 118 12.88 -19.58 15.79
C ASP A 118 11.39 -19.32 15.96
N LEU A 119 10.81 -19.82 17.05
CA LEU A 119 9.42 -19.55 17.40
C LEU A 119 9.32 -18.19 18.11
N CYS A 120 8.79 -17.19 17.42
CA CYS A 120 8.64 -15.82 17.95
C CYS A 120 7.16 -15.42 18.03
N GLU A 121 6.86 -14.55 18.99
CA GLU A 121 5.60 -13.81 18.99
C GLU A 121 5.62 -12.79 17.85
N CYS A 122 4.53 -12.69 17.10
CA CYS A 122 4.47 -11.89 15.87
C CYS A 122 3.09 -11.26 15.69
N VAL A 123 3.04 -10.19 14.88
CA VAL A 123 1.78 -9.61 14.40
C VAL A 123 1.79 -9.54 12.89
N VAL A 124 0.69 -10.00 12.27
CA VAL A 124 0.52 -10.00 10.81
C VAL A 124 -0.50 -8.95 10.41
N TRP A 125 -0.05 -8.07 9.52
CA TRP A 125 -0.85 -6.99 8.95
C TRP A 125 -1.40 -7.34 7.58
N ASN A 126 -2.36 -6.55 7.09
CA ASN A 126 -2.85 -6.74 5.73
C ASN A 126 -1.92 -6.03 4.74
N GLY A 127 -1.29 -6.79 3.82
CA GLY A 127 -0.41 -6.23 2.78
C GLY A 127 -1.12 -5.39 1.72
N ASN A 128 -2.46 -5.36 1.73
CA ASN A 128 -3.25 -4.55 0.80
C ASN A 128 -3.40 -3.09 1.24
N SER A 129 -3.14 -2.78 2.50
CA SER A 129 -3.26 -1.44 3.06
C SER A 129 -1.95 -1.00 3.69
N ASN A 130 -1.78 0.31 3.90
CA ASN A 130 -0.60 0.83 4.57
C ASN A 130 -0.51 0.22 5.99
N VAL A 131 0.58 -0.49 6.28
CA VAL A 131 0.78 -1.22 7.53
C VAL A 131 0.94 -0.27 8.72
N CYS A 132 1.74 0.79 8.57
CA CYS A 132 1.89 1.80 9.61
C CYS A 132 0.55 2.45 9.98
N MET A 133 -0.30 2.71 8.98
CA MET A 133 -1.65 3.24 9.22
C MET A 133 -2.53 2.24 9.99
N GLN A 134 -2.45 0.94 9.67
CA GLN A 134 -3.16 -0.10 10.41
C GLN A 134 -2.70 -0.19 11.87
N ILE A 135 -1.39 -0.06 12.11
CA ILE A 135 -0.81 -0.07 13.46
C ILE A 135 -1.35 1.12 14.28
N VAL A 136 -1.28 2.33 13.72
CA VAL A 136 -1.80 3.55 14.37
C VAL A 136 -3.29 3.38 14.68
N ASN A 137 -4.09 2.93 13.72
CA ASN A 137 -5.53 2.72 13.93
C ASN A 137 -5.80 1.68 15.02
N PHE A 138 -5.05 0.57 15.03
CA PHE A 138 -5.20 -0.46 16.05
C PHE A 138 -4.94 0.09 17.47
N ILE A 139 -3.88 0.88 17.65
CA ILE A 139 -3.56 1.44 18.96
C ILE A 139 -4.63 2.44 19.40
N LEU A 140 -5.07 3.31 18.50
CA LEU A 140 -6.08 4.29 18.81
C LEU A 140 -7.44 3.63 19.10
N GLU A 141 -7.87 2.65 18.30
CA GLU A 141 -9.21 2.08 18.38
C GLU A 141 -9.33 0.91 19.38
N GLU A 142 -8.40 -0.04 19.36
CA GLU A 142 -8.46 -1.26 20.17
C GLU A 142 -7.80 -1.07 21.54
N LYS A 143 -6.68 -0.35 21.61
CA LYS A 143 -5.92 -0.20 22.87
C LYS A 143 -6.38 0.94 23.74
N LEU A 144 -6.61 2.10 23.17
CA LEU A 144 -7.16 3.25 23.90
C LEU A 144 -8.70 3.23 23.94
N HIS A 145 -9.28 2.15 23.40
CA HIS A 145 -10.70 1.97 23.19
C HIS A 145 -11.38 3.14 22.48
N LEU A 146 -10.68 4.02 21.74
CA LEU A 146 -11.23 5.25 21.14
C LEU A 146 -12.05 4.95 19.88
N SER A 147 -12.86 3.88 19.91
CA SER A 147 -13.77 3.57 18.81
C SER A 147 -14.67 4.78 18.56
N SER A 148 -14.78 5.14 17.28
CA SER A 148 -15.74 6.14 16.85
C SER A 148 -17.12 5.66 17.29
N ASN A 149 -17.81 6.43 18.13
CA ASN A 149 -19.23 6.22 18.31
C ASN A 149 -19.85 6.14 16.90
N VAL A 150 -20.60 5.07 16.64
CA VAL A 150 -21.23 4.74 15.35
C VAL A 150 -22.05 5.91 14.78
N ASN A 151 -22.40 6.89 15.63
CA ASN A 151 -23.14 8.12 15.29
C ASN A 151 -22.29 9.33 14.85
N VAL A 152 -20.96 9.26 14.78
CA VAL A 152 -20.14 10.40 14.33
C VAL A 152 -19.79 10.26 12.86
N SER A 153 -20.49 10.99 12.00
CA SER A 153 -20.31 11.05 10.53
C SER A 153 -18.89 11.45 10.05
N LYS A 154 -18.00 11.87 10.96
CA LYS A 154 -16.64 12.34 10.64
C LYS A 154 -15.61 11.66 11.57
N PRO A 155 -14.52 11.09 11.04
CA PRO A 155 -13.48 10.50 11.87
C PRO A 155 -12.83 11.56 12.77
N TRP A 156 -12.59 11.20 14.03
CA TRP A 156 -12.08 12.08 15.09
C TRP A 156 -10.58 12.35 14.97
N TYR A 157 -9.87 11.56 14.16
CA TYR A 157 -8.49 11.79 13.74
C TYR A 157 -8.37 11.70 12.22
N HIS A 158 -7.41 12.43 11.66
CA HIS A 158 -6.99 12.31 10.26
C HIS A 158 -5.53 11.94 10.25
N ILE A 159 -5.22 10.74 9.81
CA ILE A 159 -3.86 10.43 9.40
C ILE A 159 -3.71 11.07 8.02
N LEU A 160 -2.60 11.78 7.81
CA LEU A 160 -2.26 12.40 6.55
C LEU A 160 -1.25 11.59 5.72
N PRO A 161 -1.41 10.26 5.49
CA PRO A 161 -0.59 9.60 4.51
C PRO A 161 -1.16 9.85 3.12
N ASN A 162 -0.28 9.90 2.13
CA ASN A 162 -0.65 9.46 0.80
C ASN A 162 -1.76 10.30 0.13
N ARG A 163 -1.67 11.64 0.24
CA ARG A 163 -2.62 12.59 -0.39
C ARG A 163 -2.81 12.36 -1.90
N LEU A 164 -1.80 11.78 -2.55
CA LEU A 164 -1.77 11.53 -3.98
C LEU A 164 -2.26 10.13 -4.38
N ASP A 165 -2.33 9.16 -3.45
CA ASP A 165 -2.78 7.79 -3.76
C ASP A 165 -4.19 7.72 -4.36
N PRO A 166 -5.18 8.52 -3.92
CA PRO A 166 -6.49 8.56 -4.56
C PRO A 166 -6.38 8.95 -6.04
N PHE A 167 -5.51 9.91 -6.38
CA PHE A 167 -5.30 10.35 -7.78
C PHE A 167 -4.65 9.26 -8.64
N ILE A 168 -3.76 8.46 -8.06
CA ILE A 168 -3.10 7.36 -8.77
C ILE A 168 -4.07 6.17 -8.98
N SER A 169 -4.94 5.91 -7.99
CA SER A 169 -5.94 4.82 -8.03
C SER A 169 -7.18 5.13 -8.88
N LEU A 170 -7.49 6.41 -9.11
CA LEU A 170 -8.56 6.88 -10.02
C LEU A 170 -8.32 6.46 -11.49
N HIS A 171 -7.08 6.19 -11.89
CA HIS A 171 -6.76 5.79 -13.25
C HIS A 171 -7.41 4.44 -13.61
N ARG A 172 -8.05 4.35 -14.78
CA ARG A 172 -8.86 3.19 -15.22
C ARG A 172 -8.10 1.86 -15.15
N ARG A 173 -6.77 1.87 -15.34
CA ARG A 173 -5.90 0.67 -15.25
C ARG A 173 -5.56 0.26 -13.81
N ASN A 174 -5.71 1.14 -12.83
CA ASN A 174 -5.27 0.95 -11.44
C ASN A 174 -6.41 0.66 -10.46
N ARG A 175 -7.67 0.68 -10.90
CA ARG A 175 -8.87 0.59 -10.03
C ARG A 175 -8.94 -0.66 -9.13
N LYS A 176 -8.11 -1.67 -9.36
CA LYS A 176 -8.13 -2.94 -8.60
C LYS A 176 -6.77 -3.33 -8.02
N VAL A 177 -5.73 -2.51 -8.19
CA VAL A 177 -4.37 -2.88 -7.77
C VAL A 177 -3.89 -1.91 -6.70
N ASN A 178 -3.56 -2.45 -5.54
CA ASN A 178 -2.94 -1.68 -4.48
C ASN A 178 -1.55 -1.23 -4.94
N LEU A 179 -1.31 0.07 -4.84
CA LEU A 179 -0.05 0.70 -5.25
C LEU A 179 1.14 0.12 -4.48
N VAL A 180 0.91 -0.27 -3.22
CA VAL A 180 1.88 -0.95 -2.34
C VAL A 180 2.35 -2.30 -2.90
N ALA A 181 1.51 -2.99 -3.69
CA ALA A 181 1.83 -4.31 -4.26
C ALA A 181 2.30 -4.24 -5.72
N ALA A 182 2.31 -3.04 -6.32
CA ALA A 182 2.70 -2.87 -7.71
C ALA A 182 4.23 -2.81 -7.80
N SER A 183 4.84 -3.87 -8.34
CA SER A 183 6.29 -4.06 -8.34
C SER A 183 6.83 -4.26 -9.75
N PRO A 184 7.96 -3.60 -10.11
CA PRO A 184 8.62 -3.80 -11.40
C PRO A 184 9.21 -5.21 -11.53
N LEU A 185 9.34 -5.97 -10.44
CA LEU A 185 9.99 -7.29 -10.43
C LEU A 185 9.35 -8.26 -11.41
N ARG A 186 8.02 -8.20 -11.58
CA ARG A 186 7.31 -9.04 -12.56
C ARG A 186 7.66 -8.64 -13.99
N LEU A 187 7.77 -7.33 -14.27
CA LEU A 187 8.18 -6.81 -15.56
C LEU A 187 9.64 -7.17 -15.87
N ILE A 188 10.53 -7.05 -14.88
CA ILE A 188 11.94 -7.45 -14.98
C ILE A 188 12.03 -8.94 -15.32
N ARG A 189 11.35 -9.82 -14.57
CA ARG A 189 11.31 -11.26 -14.84
C ARG A 189 10.75 -11.59 -16.22
N ALA A 190 9.75 -10.86 -16.70
CA ALA A 190 9.22 -11.04 -18.04
C ALA A 190 10.23 -10.62 -19.12
N MET A 191 10.96 -9.53 -18.89
CA MET A 191 12.04 -9.08 -19.76
C MET A 191 13.18 -10.10 -19.80
N ASP A 192 13.56 -10.69 -18.67
CA ASP A 192 14.60 -11.72 -18.63
C ASP A 192 14.22 -12.97 -19.43
N LYS A 193 12.94 -13.39 -19.34
CA LYS A 193 12.41 -14.47 -20.19
C LYS A 193 12.47 -14.11 -21.67
N LEU A 194 12.08 -12.88 -22.03
CA LEU A 194 12.16 -12.41 -23.42
C LEU A 194 13.60 -12.37 -23.92
N ARG A 195 14.55 -11.92 -23.10
CA ARG A 195 15.98 -11.93 -23.43
C ARG A 195 16.49 -13.34 -23.73
N ALA A 196 16.09 -14.32 -22.92
CA ALA A 196 16.46 -15.72 -23.12
C ALA A 196 15.89 -16.26 -24.45
N LEU A 197 14.61 -15.98 -24.74
CA LEU A 197 13.97 -16.41 -25.99
C LEU A 197 14.63 -15.78 -27.21
N LEU A 198 14.93 -14.49 -27.19
CA LEU A 198 15.57 -13.79 -28.31
C LEU A 198 16.99 -14.31 -28.56
N ARG A 199 17.77 -14.56 -27.50
CA ARG A 199 19.09 -15.18 -27.63
C ARG A 199 19.03 -16.61 -28.14
N GLY A 200 17.98 -17.36 -27.76
CA GLY A 200 17.72 -18.70 -28.31
C GLY A 200 17.37 -18.72 -29.80
N LEU A 201 17.08 -17.57 -30.42
CA LEU A 201 16.86 -17.45 -31.86
C LEU A 201 18.13 -17.16 -32.66
N ASN A 202 19.29 -16.96 -31.99
CA ASN A 202 20.55 -16.64 -32.66
C ASN A 202 20.93 -17.68 -33.72
N ASP A 203 20.61 -18.97 -33.50
CA ASP A 203 20.90 -20.06 -34.45
C ASP A 203 20.15 -19.93 -35.78
N LYS A 204 19.05 -19.16 -35.82
CA LYS A 204 18.19 -18.97 -37.00
C LYS A 204 18.33 -17.59 -37.63
N LEU A 205 19.08 -16.70 -37.00
CA LEU A 205 19.26 -15.32 -37.45
C LEU A 205 20.60 -15.18 -38.17
N PRO A 206 20.67 -14.40 -39.26
CA PRO A 206 21.93 -14.16 -39.95
C PRO A 206 22.93 -13.35 -39.11
N LEU A 207 22.46 -12.69 -38.04
CA LEU A 207 23.27 -11.91 -37.12
C LEU A 207 22.87 -12.22 -35.68
N ASN A 208 23.88 -12.39 -34.82
CA ASN A 208 23.69 -12.66 -33.40
C ASN A 208 23.21 -11.42 -32.64
N ILE A 209 22.24 -11.62 -31.76
CA ILE A 209 21.78 -10.60 -30.83
C ILE A 209 22.75 -10.54 -29.63
N THR A 210 23.50 -9.45 -29.52
CA THR A 210 24.53 -9.24 -28.49
C THR A 210 23.95 -8.81 -27.14
N GLY A 211 23.07 -7.81 -27.13
CA GLY A 211 22.55 -7.21 -25.90
C GLY A 211 21.14 -6.64 -26.06
N ILE A 212 20.34 -6.79 -25.01
CA ILE A 212 18.97 -6.28 -24.96
C ILE A 212 18.78 -5.50 -23.65
N LEU A 213 18.68 -4.19 -23.77
CA LEU A 213 18.61 -3.25 -22.65
C LEU A 213 17.21 -2.61 -22.55
N PRO A 214 16.50 -2.76 -21.41
CA PRO A 214 15.21 -2.11 -21.20
C PRO A 214 15.42 -0.63 -20.82
N LEU A 215 14.87 0.29 -21.61
CA LEU A 215 15.00 1.74 -21.39
C LEU A 215 13.74 2.40 -20.79
N SER A 216 12.62 1.68 -20.75
CA SER A 216 11.34 2.21 -20.27
C SER A 216 11.42 2.64 -18.80
N SER A 217 10.73 3.73 -18.46
CA SER A 217 10.63 4.25 -17.08
C SER A 217 10.07 3.23 -16.09
N ALA A 218 9.28 2.27 -16.60
CA ALA A 218 8.73 1.17 -15.80
C ALA A 218 9.80 0.22 -15.21
N PHE A 219 11.02 0.20 -15.75
CA PHE A 219 12.13 -0.59 -15.21
C PHE A 219 12.97 0.17 -14.17
N ARG A 220 12.73 1.47 -14.01
CA ARG A 220 13.49 2.37 -13.12
C ARG A 220 12.62 2.94 -12.00
N ASP A 221 11.44 2.36 -11.76
CA ASP A 221 10.46 2.84 -10.78
C ASP A 221 10.07 4.32 -10.91
N THR A 222 10.21 4.88 -12.11
CA THR A 222 9.88 6.27 -12.44
C THR A 222 8.60 6.40 -13.26
N SER A 223 7.90 5.29 -13.50
CA SER A 223 6.62 5.32 -14.18
C SER A 223 5.53 5.88 -13.25
N VAL A 224 4.82 6.91 -13.71
CA VAL A 224 3.69 7.54 -13.00
C VAL A 224 2.64 6.51 -12.58
N PHE A 225 2.41 5.52 -13.44
CA PHE A 225 1.53 4.39 -13.15
C PHE A 225 2.39 3.12 -13.13
N PRO A 226 2.41 2.37 -12.03
CA PRO A 226 3.24 1.18 -11.95
C PRO A 226 2.75 0.12 -12.94
N PRO A 227 3.65 -0.72 -13.48
CA PRO A 227 3.28 -1.73 -14.46
C PRO A 227 2.37 -2.79 -13.80
N ILE A 228 1.12 -2.81 -14.25
CA ILE A 228 0.14 -3.83 -13.84
C ILE A 228 0.06 -4.88 -14.94
N LEU A 229 0.06 -6.17 -14.54
CA LEU A 229 -0.25 -7.25 -15.45
C LEU A 229 -1.71 -7.14 -15.91
N SER A 230 -1.93 -6.48 -17.04
CA SER A 230 -3.15 -6.62 -17.81
C SER A 230 -2.96 -7.79 -18.76
N PHE A 231 -3.73 -8.85 -18.59
CA PHE A 231 -3.98 -9.74 -19.71
C PHE A 231 -4.61 -8.89 -20.82
N PRO A 232 -4.11 -8.95 -22.06
CA PRO A 232 -4.78 -8.31 -23.17
C PRO A 232 -6.10 -9.03 -23.37
N MET A 233 -7.14 -8.61 -22.64
CA MET A 233 -8.50 -8.83 -23.09
C MET A 233 -8.60 -8.01 -24.37
N ALA A 234 -8.78 -8.68 -25.51
CA ALA A 234 -9.09 -8.01 -26.75
C ALA A 234 -10.15 -6.94 -26.46
N ASN A 235 -9.83 -5.68 -26.75
CA ASN A 235 -10.80 -4.60 -26.71
C ASN A 235 -11.89 -4.94 -27.72
N GLN A 236 -12.96 -5.60 -27.28
CA GLN A 236 -14.21 -5.72 -28.05
C GLN A 236 -14.97 -4.38 -28.06
N SER A 237 -14.24 -3.26 -28.07
CA SER A 237 -14.78 -1.91 -28.15
C SER A 237 -14.66 -1.40 -29.58
N HIS A 238 -15.06 -2.21 -30.55
CA HIS A 238 -15.49 -1.73 -31.85
C HIS A 238 -16.90 -2.29 -32.08
N HIS A 239 -17.82 -1.37 -32.34
CA HIS A 239 -19.26 -1.52 -32.59
C HIS A 239 -20.16 -1.55 -31.34
N GLY A 240 -20.99 -0.51 -31.25
CA GLY A 240 -22.03 -0.35 -30.25
C GLY A 240 -23.11 -1.41 -30.39
N ILE A 241 -22.93 -2.52 -29.70
CA ILE A 241 -24.00 -3.51 -29.48
C ILE A 241 -24.38 -3.42 -28.00
N LYS A 242 -25.66 -3.10 -27.78
CA LYS A 242 -26.28 -2.94 -26.46
C LYS A 242 -26.03 -4.20 -25.61
N LYS A 243 -25.59 -3.99 -24.37
CA LYS A 243 -25.42 -5.06 -23.36
C LYS A 243 -26.77 -5.68 -23.02
N SER A 244 -26.99 -6.89 -23.51
CA SER A 244 -27.81 -7.92 -22.86
C SER A 244 -27.06 -9.24 -23.06
N TYR A 245 -27.14 -10.15 -22.09
CA TYR A 245 -26.50 -11.48 -22.09
C TYR A 245 -25.01 -11.57 -21.71
N PHE A 246 -24.70 -11.41 -20.41
CA PHE A 246 -23.46 -11.94 -19.83
C PHE A 246 -23.73 -12.61 -18.47
N GLN A 247 -24.56 -13.65 -18.46
CA GLN A 247 -24.66 -14.55 -17.30
C GLN A 247 -24.27 -16.01 -17.59
N THR A 248 -24.06 -16.43 -18.85
CA THR A 248 -24.01 -17.88 -19.13
C THR A 248 -22.61 -18.48 -19.34
N VAL A 249 -21.52 -17.71 -19.42
CA VAL A 249 -20.18 -18.26 -19.75
C VAL A 249 -19.14 -18.05 -18.63
N LYS A 250 -19.57 -18.04 -17.37
CA LYS A 250 -18.66 -18.01 -16.21
C LYS A 250 -18.14 -19.41 -15.82
N TRP A 251 -18.86 -20.47 -16.21
CA TRP A 251 -18.51 -21.85 -15.86
C TRP A 251 -17.53 -22.51 -16.84
N LEU A 252 -17.62 -22.20 -18.14
CA LEU A 252 -16.76 -22.78 -19.19
C LEU A 252 -15.28 -22.35 -19.10
N LEU A 253 -14.98 -21.18 -18.55
CA LEU A 253 -13.61 -20.64 -18.47
C LEU A 253 -12.82 -21.11 -17.24
N ARG A 254 -13.42 -21.92 -16.36
CA ARG A 254 -12.75 -22.38 -15.12
C ARG A 254 -11.77 -23.54 -15.31
N LYS A 255 -11.73 -24.17 -16.49
CA LYS A 255 -10.91 -25.37 -16.76
C LYS A 255 -10.09 -25.35 -18.07
N ALA A 256 -10.00 -24.23 -18.77
CA ALA A 256 -9.28 -24.17 -20.05
C ALA A 256 -7.88 -23.54 -19.89
N CYS A 257 -6.84 -24.38 -19.86
CA CYS A 257 -5.46 -23.96 -20.14
C CYS A 257 -5.24 -24.01 -21.65
N PHE A 258 -5.23 -22.86 -22.34
CA PHE A 258 -4.75 -22.80 -23.72
C PHE A 258 -3.60 -21.79 -23.83
N PRO A 259 -2.47 -22.15 -24.46
CA PRO A 259 -1.40 -21.20 -24.75
C PRO A 259 -1.81 -20.39 -25.98
N VAL A 260 -2.28 -19.15 -25.78
CA VAL A 260 -2.52 -18.23 -26.90
C VAL A 260 -1.23 -17.47 -27.19
N PHE A 261 -0.48 -17.91 -28.19
CA PHE A 261 0.58 -17.14 -28.84
C PHE A 261 -0.05 -16.03 -29.69
N PRO A 262 0.30 -14.74 -29.51
CA PRO A 262 -0.08 -13.71 -30.46
C PRO A 262 0.93 -13.66 -31.60
N LEU A 263 0.63 -14.35 -32.71
CA LEU A 263 1.26 -14.07 -33.99
C LEU A 263 0.64 -12.78 -34.57
N TYR A 264 1.42 -11.70 -34.61
CA TYR A 264 1.13 -10.55 -35.47
C TYR A 264 2.14 -10.55 -36.62
N ALA A 265 1.75 -11.11 -37.76
CA ALA A 265 2.32 -10.74 -39.05
C ALA A 265 1.45 -9.63 -39.63
N ARG A 266 2.01 -8.43 -39.80
CA ARG A 266 1.37 -7.33 -40.53
C ARG A 266 2.15 -7.14 -41.83
N THR A 267 1.77 -7.86 -42.88
CA THR A 267 2.23 -7.55 -44.24
C THR A 267 1.44 -6.34 -44.72
N SER A 268 2.11 -5.19 -44.84
CA SER A 268 1.55 -4.02 -45.50
C SER A 268 1.68 -4.20 -47.01
N ILE A 269 0.59 -4.56 -47.69
CA ILE A 269 0.48 -4.41 -49.14
C ILE A 269 -0.20 -3.06 -49.39
N PRO A 270 0.46 -2.07 -50.03
CA PRO A 270 -0.21 -0.84 -50.43
C PRO A 270 -1.02 -1.09 -51.70
N ASN A 271 -2.34 -0.92 -51.60
CA ASN A 271 -3.24 -0.78 -52.75
C ASN A 271 -2.80 0.42 -53.61
N ARG A 272 -2.29 0.16 -54.82
CA ARG A 272 -2.31 1.13 -55.92
C ARG A 272 -3.12 0.55 -57.06
N ASN A 273 -4.28 1.16 -57.29
CA ASN A 273 -5.11 0.97 -58.47
C ASN A 273 -4.29 1.32 -59.71
N PHE A 274 -4.04 0.34 -60.59
CA PHE A 274 -3.64 0.57 -61.97
C PHE A 274 -4.76 0.09 -62.88
N THR A 275 -5.40 1.04 -63.54
CA THR A 275 -6.35 0.85 -64.64
C THR A 275 -5.57 0.41 -65.88
N ILE A 276 -5.80 -0.83 -66.33
CA ILE A 276 -5.32 -1.31 -67.62
C ILE A 276 -6.27 -0.79 -68.70
N LYS A 277 -5.82 0.18 -69.51
CA LYS A 277 -6.46 0.48 -70.79
C LYS A 277 -6.02 -0.56 -71.81
N ARG A 278 -6.98 -1.25 -72.42
CA ARG A 278 -6.77 -2.09 -73.60
C ARG A 278 -6.58 -1.18 -74.81
N THR A 279 -5.50 -1.38 -75.54
CA THR A 279 -5.34 -1.16 -76.98
C THR A 279 -4.51 -2.29 -77.52
#